data_AF-A0A7W1B974-F1
#
_entry.id   AF-A0A7W1B974-F1
#
_cell.length_a   1.000
_cell.length_b   1.000
_cell.length_c   1.000
_cell.angle_alpha   90.00
_cell.angle_beta   90.00
_cell.angle_gamma   90.00
#
_symmetry.space_group_name_H-M   'P 1'
#
loop_
_entity.id
_entity.type
_entity.pdbx_description
1 polymer ?
#
loop_
_entity_poly.entity_id
_entity_poly.type
_entity_poly.pdbx_seq_one_letter_code
_entity_poly.pdbx_strand_id
1 'polypeptide(L)'
;MRVVLVSLVSLVLVGCGRFGFDPGTGTLDAAPRDAPPAGSYSAEVLADEPRVYYRLNEPAGDLVTFDASGNGFDGDYYIDGGTLTLGTVGAIVSETDTAVRLVGGGNLDGTVSRVRFPPEAASWDADFTIEGWVRPELPPPMGWNSAFVIWEDYQVSGFRTGWNVNLVPVFWTDQGGVQSGIDSLTATTPLTENAWNHLIFTRMGGTVTIYLNGVSAAVGLVDFIRPGTAVNCVGSDQGVPSNATFDEVALYPHALTAARVAAHYAAGRRAP
;
A
#
# COMPACT_ATOMS: atom_id res chain seq x y z
N MET A 1 -47.36 -33.52 -19.65
CA MET A 1 -46.36 -32.42 -19.58
C MET A 1 -46.90 -31.38 -18.61
N ARG A 2 -46.48 -31.43 -17.34
CA ARG A 2 -46.87 -30.47 -16.30
C ARG A 2 -45.58 -29.91 -15.72
N VAL A 3 -45.41 -28.61 -15.86
CA VAL A 3 -44.25 -27.83 -15.43
C VAL A 3 -44.34 -27.63 -13.92
N VAL A 4 -43.26 -27.94 -13.19
CA VAL A 4 -43.10 -27.61 -11.77
C VAL A 4 -42.31 -26.30 -11.71
N LEU A 5 -42.93 -25.23 -11.19
CA LEU A 5 -42.22 -24.00 -10.86
C LEU A 5 -41.47 -24.21 -9.54
N VAL A 6 -40.14 -24.05 -9.56
CA VAL A 6 -39.33 -23.94 -8.35
C VAL A 6 -39.10 -22.45 -8.09
N SER A 7 -39.60 -21.97 -6.96
CA SER A 7 -39.43 -20.59 -6.49
C SER A 7 -37.98 -20.39 -6.03
N LEU A 8 -37.21 -19.57 -6.74
CA LEU A 8 -35.88 -19.13 -6.32
C LEU A 8 -36.03 -18.11 -5.18
N VAL A 9 -35.65 -18.52 -3.97
CA VAL A 9 -35.41 -17.62 -2.84
C VAL A 9 -34.01 -17.02 -3.05
N SER A 10 -33.94 -15.73 -3.38
CA SER A 10 -32.69 -15.00 -3.45
C SER A 10 -32.14 -14.78 -2.04
N LEU A 11 -31.16 -15.59 -1.64
CA LEU A 11 -30.31 -15.34 -0.49
C LEU A 11 -29.14 -14.48 -0.95
N VAL A 12 -29.14 -13.20 -0.60
CA VAL A 12 -28.01 -12.29 -0.86
C VAL A 12 -26.95 -12.57 0.23
N LEU A 13 -25.97 -13.42 -0.08
CA LEU A 13 -24.72 -13.48 0.68
C LEU A 13 -23.71 -12.53 0.04
N VAL A 14 -23.34 -11.50 0.78
CA VAL A 14 -22.24 -10.60 0.47
C VAL A 14 -20.95 -11.34 0.84
N GLY A 15 -20.33 -11.96 -0.16
CA GLY A 15 -19.01 -12.60 -0.03
C GLY A 15 -18.34 -12.61 -1.39
N CYS A 16 -17.32 -11.78 -1.58
CA CYS A 16 -16.49 -11.77 -2.79
C CYS A 16 -15.58 -13.00 -2.79
N GLY A 17 -16.09 -14.10 -3.35
CA GLY A 17 -15.30 -15.26 -3.75
C GLY A 17 -15.24 -15.37 -5.27
N ARG A 18 -14.13 -15.91 -5.80
CA ARG A 18 -13.97 -16.23 -7.22
C ARG A 18 -15.01 -17.28 -7.62
N PHE A 19 -16.01 -16.91 -8.43
CA PHE A 19 -16.94 -17.88 -9.00
C PHE A 19 -16.27 -18.63 -10.15
N GLY A 20 -15.64 -19.77 -9.85
CA GLY A 20 -15.34 -20.78 -10.85
C GLY A 20 -16.61 -21.59 -11.13
N PHE A 21 -17.13 -21.56 -12.35
CA PHE A 21 -18.20 -22.47 -12.75
C PHE A 21 -17.55 -23.80 -13.14
N ASP A 22 -17.60 -24.82 -12.27
CA ASP A 22 -17.34 -26.20 -12.67
C ASP A 22 -18.64 -26.78 -13.27
N PRO A 23 -18.71 -27.00 -14.60
CA PRO A 23 -19.91 -27.54 -15.23
C PRO A 23 -20.18 -29.02 -14.85
N GLY A 24 -19.33 -29.67 -14.06
CA GLY A 24 -19.46 -31.08 -13.68
C GLY A 24 -20.28 -31.36 -12.40
N THR A 25 -20.37 -30.43 -11.45
CA THR A 25 -20.81 -30.77 -10.08
C THR A 25 -21.92 -29.88 -9.51
N GLY A 26 -22.20 -28.70 -10.11
CA GLY A 26 -23.29 -27.83 -9.66
C GLY A 26 -23.14 -27.28 -8.24
N THR A 27 -21.96 -27.40 -7.63
CA THR A 27 -21.62 -26.85 -6.32
C THR A 27 -20.79 -25.59 -6.48
N LEU A 28 -21.16 -24.53 -5.75
CA LEU A 28 -20.35 -23.33 -5.62
C LEU A 28 -19.11 -23.67 -4.79
N ASP A 29 -17.97 -23.93 -5.43
CA ASP A 29 -16.67 -24.02 -4.75
C ASP A 29 -16.20 -22.61 -4.37
N ALA A 30 -16.81 -22.05 -3.32
CA ALA A 30 -16.16 -21.01 -2.54
C ALA A 30 -15.14 -21.72 -1.62
N ALA A 31 -13.96 -22.04 -2.17
CA ALA A 31 -12.85 -22.42 -1.30
C ALA A 31 -12.60 -21.25 -0.33
N PRO A 32 -12.60 -21.48 1.00
CA PRO A 32 -12.16 -20.46 1.94
C PRO A 32 -10.74 -20.04 1.55
N ARG A 33 -10.43 -18.74 1.53
CA ARG A 33 -9.03 -18.32 1.56
C ARG A 33 -8.48 -18.82 2.89
N ASP A 34 -7.61 -19.83 2.86
CA ASP A 34 -6.98 -20.38 4.05
C ASP A 34 -6.31 -19.25 4.86
N ALA A 35 -6.51 -19.25 6.17
CA ALA A 35 -5.85 -18.29 7.05
C ALA A 35 -4.32 -18.41 6.90
N PRO A 36 -3.57 -17.29 6.91
CA PRO A 36 -2.13 -17.36 6.75
C PRO A 36 -1.48 -18.16 7.90
N PRO A 37 -0.37 -18.87 7.62
CA PRO A 37 0.34 -19.63 8.65
C PRO A 37 0.71 -18.76 9.86
N ALA A 38 0.53 -19.29 11.07
CA ALA A 38 0.86 -18.55 12.29
C ALA A 38 2.33 -18.11 12.31
N GLY A 39 2.56 -16.81 12.53
CA GLY A 39 3.90 -16.21 12.54
C GLY A 39 4.51 -15.95 11.15
N SER A 40 3.72 -16.05 10.07
CA SER A 40 4.03 -15.46 8.77
C SER A 40 3.95 -13.93 8.85
N TYR A 41 4.54 -13.24 7.87
CA TYR A 41 4.46 -11.77 7.83
C TYR A 41 2.99 -11.32 7.70
N SER A 42 2.27 -11.95 6.78
CA SER A 42 0.85 -11.68 6.55
C SER A 42 -0.05 -11.94 7.77
N ALA A 43 0.29 -12.93 8.61
CA ALA A 43 -0.44 -13.18 9.86
C ALA A 43 -0.19 -12.09 10.90
N GLU A 44 1.04 -11.57 11.01
CA GLU A 44 1.36 -10.45 11.91
C GLU A 44 0.65 -9.17 11.48
N VAL A 45 0.66 -8.86 10.17
CA VAL A 45 -0.08 -7.71 9.62
C VAL A 45 -1.56 -7.82 9.93
N LEU A 46 -2.21 -8.95 9.61
CA LEU A 46 -3.63 -9.13 9.86
C LEU A 46 -4.01 -9.11 11.35
N ALA A 47 -3.11 -9.52 12.24
CA ALA A 47 -3.33 -9.47 13.68
C ALA A 47 -3.43 -8.05 14.23
N ASP A 48 -2.86 -7.06 13.52
CA ASP A 48 -2.97 -5.63 13.85
C ASP A 48 -4.13 -4.94 13.10
N GLU A 49 -5.07 -5.70 12.52
CA GLU A 49 -6.33 -5.19 11.98
C GLU A 49 -6.17 -4.02 10.97
N PRO A 50 -5.43 -4.21 9.87
CA PRO A 50 -5.30 -3.20 8.84
C PRO A 50 -6.67 -2.91 8.24
N ARG A 51 -6.89 -1.64 7.88
CA ARG A 51 -8.07 -1.25 7.11
C ARG A 51 -8.02 -1.81 5.68
N VAL A 52 -6.81 -1.87 5.13
CA VAL A 52 -6.51 -2.34 3.78
C VAL A 52 -5.18 -3.06 3.83
N TYR A 53 -5.10 -4.19 3.13
CA TYR A 53 -3.84 -4.92 3.01
C TYR A 53 -3.66 -5.46 1.60
N TYR A 54 -2.84 -4.79 0.80
CA TYR A 54 -2.47 -5.24 -0.54
C TYR A 54 -1.19 -6.04 -0.47
N ARG A 55 -1.31 -7.35 -0.67
CA ARG A 55 -0.15 -8.24 -0.77
C ARG A 55 0.66 -8.01 -2.05
N LEU A 56 0.05 -7.42 -3.09
CA LEU A 56 0.69 -7.10 -4.37
C LEU A 56 1.28 -8.32 -5.09
N ASN A 57 0.69 -9.50 -4.84
CA ASN A 57 1.12 -10.80 -5.30
C ASN A 57 0.29 -11.37 -6.46
N GLU A 58 -0.43 -10.49 -7.16
CA GLU A 58 -1.27 -10.85 -8.27
C GLU A 58 -0.45 -11.38 -9.47
N PRO A 59 -0.93 -12.42 -10.17
CA PRO A 59 -0.25 -12.96 -11.34
C PRO A 59 -0.20 -11.98 -12.50
N ALA A 60 0.75 -12.20 -13.41
CA ALA A 60 0.89 -11.40 -14.61
C ALA A 60 -0.42 -11.32 -15.42
N GLY A 61 -0.82 -10.09 -15.76
CA GLY A 61 -2.03 -9.80 -16.54
C GLY A 61 -3.23 -9.33 -15.71
N ASP A 62 -3.18 -9.43 -14.38
CA ASP A 62 -4.21 -8.85 -13.52
C ASP A 62 -4.12 -7.32 -13.50
N LEU A 63 -5.28 -6.66 -13.44
CA LEU A 63 -5.42 -5.21 -13.33
C LEU A 63 -6.11 -4.77 -12.04
N VAL A 64 -6.39 -5.72 -11.16
CA VAL A 64 -6.98 -5.53 -9.84
C VAL A 64 -5.93 -5.95 -8.83
N THR A 65 -5.81 -5.19 -7.74
CA THR A 65 -5.11 -5.67 -6.55
C THR A 65 -6.12 -5.97 -5.46
N PHE A 66 -6.03 -7.15 -4.87
CA PHE A 66 -7.04 -7.64 -3.95
C PHE A 66 -6.71 -7.24 -2.52
N ASP A 67 -7.72 -6.74 -1.80
CA ASP A 67 -7.60 -6.45 -0.38
C ASP A 67 -7.64 -7.75 0.44
N ALA A 68 -6.51 -8.08 1.08
CA ALA A 68 -6.35 -9.23 1.95
C ALA A 68 -6.85 -8.97 3.38
N SER A 69 -7.19 -7.73 3.75
CA SER A 69 -7.71 -7.41 5.10
C SER A 69 -9.11 -7.99 5.35
N GLY A 70 -9.83 -8.35 4.28
CA GLY A 70 -11.22 -8.83 4.34
C GLY A 70 -12.25 -7.71 4.38
N ASN A 71 -11.84 -6.44 4.29
CA ASN A 71 -12.74 -5.29 4.30
C ASN A 71 -13.32 -4.93 2.92
N GLY A 72 -12.78 -5.52 1.84
CA GLY A 72 -13.33 -5.41 0.49
C GLY A 72 -12.92 -4.13 -0.23
N PHE A 73 -11.79 -3.53 0.13
CA PHE A 73 -11.23 -2.36 -0.55
C PHE A 73 -10.29 -2.77 -1.68
N ASP A 74 -10.76 -3.57 -2.62
CA ASP A 74 -9.96 -3.93 -3.81
C ASP A 74 -9.54 -2.65 -4.57
N GLY A 75 -8.28 -2.61 -4.97
CA GLY A 75 -7.69 -1.53 -5.75
C GLY A 75 -7.52 -1.89 -7.22
N ASP A 76 -6.96 -0.98 -8.00
CA ASP A 76 -6.65 -1.21 -9.40
C ASP A 76 -5.23 -0.79 -9.76
N TYR A 77 -4.65 -1.49 -10.72
CA TYR A 77 -3.41 -1.07 -11.35
C TYR A 77 -3.72 -0.09 -12.48
N TYR A 78 -3.26 1.15 -12.31
CA TYR A 78 -3.41 2.20 -13.32
C TYR A 78 -2.10 2.42 -14.06
N ILE A 79 -2.16 2.40 -15.39
CA ILE A 79 -1.02 2.56 -16.29
C ILE A 79 -1.35 3.67 -17.27
N ASP A 80 -0.47 4.67 -17.34
CA ASP A 80 -0.51 5.76 -18.31
C ASP A 80 0.89 5.98 -18.84
N GLY A 81 1.24 5.32 -19.95
CA GLY A 81 2.59 5.33 -20.54
C GLY A 81 3.71 4.66 -19.71
N GLY A 82 3.44 4.27 -18.47
CA GLY A 82 4.38 3.54 -17.62
C GLY A 82 4.41 2.04 -17.88
N THR A 83 5.17 1.32 -17.05
CA THR A 83 5.35 -0.14 -17.10
C THR A 83 4.98 -0.74 -15.74
N LEU A 84 3.90 -1.52 -15.75
CA LEU A 84 3.53 -2.43 -14.66
C LEU A 84 4.22 -3.78 -14.90
N THR A 85 4.94 -4.30 -13.92
CA THR A 85 5.44 -5.68 -13.92
C THR A 85 4.98 -6.39 -12.66
N LEU A 86 4.06 -7.35 -12.82
CA LEU A 86 3.57 -8.22 -11.75
C LEU A 86 4.42 -9.49 -11.66
N GLY A 87 4.30 -10.21 -10.54
CA GLY A 87 4.99 -11.49 -10.36
C GLY A 87 6.50 -11.37 -10.14
N THR A 88 7.00 -10.22 -9.67
CA THR A 88 8.42 -10.06 -9.35
C THR A 88 8.76 -10.71 -8.00
N VAL A 89 10.02 -11.01 -7.73
CA VAL A 89 10.44 -11.60 -6.44
C VAL A 89 10.04 -10.68 -5.29
N GLY A 90 9.29 -11.22 -4.32
CA GLY A 90 8.80 -10.51 -3.13
C GLY A 90 9.86 -10.13 -2.11
N ALA A 91 9.43 -9.39 -1.09
CA ALA A 91 10.24 -8.85 0.00
C ALA A 91 10.42 -9.82 1.16
N ILE A 92 9.42 -10.67 1.39
CA ILE A 92 9.35 -11.56 2.55
C ILE A 92 10.22 -12.79 2.29
N VAL A 93 11.24 -12.99 3.12
CA VAL A 93 12.28 -14.02 2.88
C VAL A 93 11.72 -15.44 3.03
N SER A 94 10.77 -15.64 3.94
CA SER A 94 10.17 -16.94 4.24
C SER A 94 8.96 -17.27 3.37
N GLU A 95 8.51 -16.34 2.53
CA GLU A 95 7.31 -16.51 1.70
C GLU A 95 7.68 -16.45 0.21
N THR A 96 6.82 -17.04 -0.63
CA THR A 96 7.03 -17.08 -2.09
C THR A 96 6.06 -16.18 -2.84
N ASP A 97 5.30 -15.36 -2.11
CA ASP A 97 4.47 -14.35 -2.72
C ASP A 97 5.33 -13.33 -3.48
N THR A 98 4.71 -12.72 -4.47
CA THR A 98 5.38 -11.86 -5.42
C THR A 98 5.09 -10.40 -5.12
N ALA A 99 5.93 -9.52 -5.66
CA ALA A 99 5.78 -8.09 -5.58
C ALA A 99 5.42 -7.46 -6.93
N VAL A 100 5.01 -6.20 -6.90
CA VAL A 100 4.77 -5.39 -8.09
C VAL A 100 5.89 -4.37 -8.32
N ARG A 101 6.37 -4.30 -9.56
CA ARG A 101 7.31 -3.27 -10.00
C ARG A 101 6.58 -2.22 -10.83
N LEU A 102 6.73 -0.97 -10.41
CA LEU A 102 6.05 0.20 -10.97
C LEU A 102 7.08 1.21 -11.47
N VAL A 103 7.11 1.46 -12.78
CA VAL A 103 8.12 2.29 -13.45
C VAL A 103 7.46 3.17 -14.51
N GLY A 104 7.94 4.41 -14.70
CA GLY A 104 7.55 5.25 -15.84
C GLY A 104 8.53 5.17 -17.01
N GLY A 105 8.13 5.70 -18.17
CA GLY A 105 8.94 5.83 -19.39
C GLY A 105 10.14 6.78 -19.25
N GLY A 106 10.14 7.67 -18.26
CA GLY A 106 11.24 8.57 -17.93
C GLY A 106 10.92 9.49 -16.73
N ASN A 107 11.95 10.15 -16.20
CA ASN A 107 11.77 11.15 -15.14
C ASN A 107 11.08 12.40 -15.73
N LEU A 108 9.82 12.64 -15.38
CA LEU A 108 8.99 13.82 -15.75
C LEU A 108 8.33 13.82 -17.15
N ASP A 109 8.18 12.68 -17.81
CA ASP A 109 7.42 12.60 -19.07
C ASP A 109 5.89 12.47 -18.87
N GLY A 110 5.44 12.52 -17.62
CA GLY A 110 4.03 12.37 -17.22
C GLY A 110 3.55 10.93 -17.20
N THR A 111 4.42 9.96 -17.49
CA THR A 111 4.05 8.56 -17.53
C THR A 111 4.16 7.90 -16.16
N VAL A 112 3.19 7.05 -15.84
CA VAL A 112 3.10 6.37 -14.55
C VAL A 112 2.56 4.95 -14.69
N SER A 113 2.97 4.13 -13.75
CA SER A 113 2.20 2.97 -13.30
C SER A 113 2.03 3.09 -11.79
N ARG A 114 0.82 2.92 -11.27
CA ARG A 114 0.52 3.10 -9.84
C ARG A 114 -0.55 2.12 -9.39
N VAL A 115 -0.60 1.85 -8.09
CA VAL A 115 -1.76 1.18 -7.46
C VAL A 115 -2.71 2.27 -6.99
N ARG A 116 -3.97 2.24 -7.41
CA ARG A 116 -5.02 3.09 -6.86
C ARG A 116 -5.88 2.28 -5.91
N PHE A 117 -6.34 2.93 -4.85
CA PHE A 117 -7.28 2.34 -3.91
C PHE A 117 -8.51 3.23 -3.76
N PRO A 118 -9.68 2.66 -3.42
CA PRO A 118 -10.90 3.43 -3.23
C PRO A 118 -10.69 4.55 -2.20
N PRO A 119 -11.28 5.75 -2.37
CA PRO A 119 -11.16 6.83 -1.40
C PRO A 119 -11.56 6.44 0.03
N GLU A 120 -12.50 5.50 0.18
CA GLU A 120 -13.00 5.00 1.47
C GLU A 120 -12.06 3.99 2.14
N ALA A 121 -11.03 3.52 1.41
CA ALA A 121 -10.07 2.54 1.88
C ALA A 121 -9.18 3.11 2.99
N ALA A 122 -9.05 4.43 3.09
CA ALA A 122 -8.30 5.07 4.17
C ALA A 122 -9.02 6.30 4.74
N SER A 123 -9.01 6.40 6.07
CA SER A 123 -9.46 7.57 6.82
C SER A 123 -8.27 8.15 7.54
N TRP A 124 -7.76 9.27 7.05
CA TRP A 124 -6.56 9.91 7.57
C TRP A 124 -6.87 11.03 8.58
N ASP A 125 -8.12 11.13 9.02
CA ASP A 125 -8.63 12.21 9.87
C ASP A 125 -8.18 12.07 11.35
N ALA A 126 -7.43 11.01 11.69
CA ALA A 126 -7.01 10.68 13.05
C ALA A 126 -5.58 10.11 13.08
N ASP A 127 -5.32 9.22 14.03
CA ASP A 127 -4.10 8.42 14.09
C ASP A 127 -4.14 7.36 12.98
N PHE A 128 -2.98 7.06 12.39
CA PHE A 128 -2.89 6.08 11.32
C PHE A 128 -1.50 5.49 11.18
N THR A 129 -1.39 4.41 10.42
CA THR A 129 -0.12 3.85 9.97
C THR A 129 -0.17 3.52 8.49
N ILE A 130 0.92 3.82 7.78
CA ILE A 130 1.20 3.38 6.42
C ILE A 130 2.40 2.45 6.52
N GLU A 131 2.26 1.21 6.06
CA GLU A 131 3.32 0.21 6.06
C GLU A 131 3.51 -0.39 4.67
N GLY A 132 4.75 -0.75 4.36
CA GLY A 132 5.02 -1.77 3.34
C GLY A 132 6.51 -1.92 3.07
N TRP A 133 6.82 -2.73 2.07
CA TRP A 133 8.18 -2.96 1.60
C TRP A 133 8.41 -2.24 0.29
N VAL A 134 9.56 -1.58 0.18
CA VAL A 134 9.96 -0.83 -1.01
C VAL A 134 11.40 -1.15 -1.41
N ARG A 135 11.60 -1.40 -2.70
CA ARG A 135 12.90 -1.52 -3.35
C ARG A 135 13.04 -0.42 -4.40
N PRO A 136 13.62 0.74 -4.05
CA PRO A 136 13.82 1.83 -5.00
C PRO A 136 14.88 1.44 -6.03
N GLU A 137 14.63 1.69 -7.31
CA GLU A 137 15.59 1.38 -8.39
C GLU A 137 16.51 2.55 -8.69
N LEU A 138 15.98 3.77 -8.60
CA LEU A 138 16.67 5.02 -8.86
C LEU A 138 16.14 6.12 -7.91
N PRO A 139 16.96 7.12 -7.56
CA PRO A 139 16.47 8.32 -6.89
C PRO A 139 15.53 9.13 -7.80
N PRO A 140 14.60 9.91 -7.23
CA PRO A 140 13.79 10.84 -8.00
C PRO A 140 14.66 11.91 -8.68
N PRO A 141 14.18 12.54 -9.77
CA PRO A 141 14.85 13.66 -10.40
C PRO A 141 15.07 14.84 -9.43
N MET A 142 16.10 15.66 -9.68
CA MET A 142 16.42 16.81 -8.84
C MET A 142 15.22 17.74 -8.63
N GLY A 143 14.95 18.10 -7.37
CA GLY A 143 13.82 18.94 -6.99
C GLY A 143 12.50 18.19 -6.77
N TRP A 144 12.50 16.86 -6.88
CA TRP A 144 11.33 16.01 -6.68
C TRP A 144 11.56 14.96 -5.59
N ASN A 145 10.45 14.47 -5.03
CA ASN A 145 10.39 13.29 -4.19
C ASN A 145 9.71 12.15 -4.96
N SER A 146 10.11 10.92 -4.68
CA SER A 146 9.33 9.74 -5.06
C SER A 146 8.26 9.50 -4.00
N ALA A 147 7.09 9.02 -4.39
CA ALA A 147 6.00 8.70 -3.50
C ALA A 147 5.91 7.21 -3.16
N PHE A 148 5.81 6.93 -1.86
CA PHE A 148 5.30 5.66 -1.39
C PHE A 148 3.77 5.66 -1.43
N VAL A 149 3.10 6.36 -0.51
CA VAL A 149 1.64 6.55 -0.49
C VAL A 149 1.30 8.04 -0.45
N ILE A 150 0.32 8.45 -1.23
CA ILE A 150 -0.21 9.82 -1.23
C ILE A 150 -1.71 9.83 -0.91
N TRP A 151 -2.14 10.91 -0.27
CA TRP A 151 -3.54 11.31 -0.14
C TRP A 151 -3.63 12.82 -0.22
N GLU A 152 -3.98 13.34 -1.40
CA GLU A 152 -3.89 14.79 -1.63
C GLU A 152 -4.87 15.36 -2.63
N ASP A 153 -5.21 16.63 -2.39
CA ASP A 153 -5.65 17.56 -3.41
C ASP A 153 -4.45 18.45 -3.78
N TYR A 154 -4.00 18.34 -5.03
CA TYR A 154 -2.74 18.92 -5.47
C TYR A 154 -2.69 20.43 -5.22
N GLN A 155 -1.62 20.90 -4.56
CA GLN A 155 -1.42 22.30 -4.17
C GLN A 155 -2.46 22.88 -3.19
N VAL A 156 -3.33 22.05 -2.62
CA VAL A 156 -4.44 22.51 -1.77
C VAL A 156 -4.41 21.87 -0.39
N SER A 157 -4.26 20.54 -0.30
CA SER A 157 -4.43 19.82 0.98
C SER A 157 -3.97 18.36 0.90
N GLY A 158 -3.79 17.74 2.06
CA GLY A 158 -3.36 16.35 2.21
C GLY A 158 -1.88 16.20 2.52
N PHE A 159 -1.38 14.99 2.32
CA PHE A 159 0.01 14.63 2.59
C PHE A 159 0.55 13.65 1.56
N ARG A 160 1.87 13.56 1.53
CA ARG A 160 2.63 12.57 0.78
C ARG A 160 3.64 11.89 1.68
N THR A 161 3.93 10.63 1.38
CA THR A 161 5.01 9.85 2.00
C THR A 161 5.89 9.28 0.91
N GLY A 162 7.16 9.01 1.19
CA GLY A 162 8.10 8.53 0.19
C GLY A 162 9.54 8.86 0.53
N TRP A 163 10.34 9.26 -0.46
CA TRP A 163 11.76 9.58 -0.27
C TRP A 163 12.26 10.67 -1.22
N ASN A 164 13.30 11.39 -0.80
CA ASN A 164 13.91 12.45 -1.59
C ASN A 164 15.02 11.93 -2.53
N VAL A 165 15.68 12.85 -3.22
CA VAL A 165 16.80 12.59 -4.16
C VAL A 165 17.99 11.85 -3.55
N ASN A 166 18.15 11.86 -2.22
CA ASN A 166 19.18 11.12 -1.50
C ASN A 166 18.67 9.78 -0.96
N LEU A 167 17.52 9.30 -1.44
CA LEU A 167 16.79 8.12 -0.96
C LEU A 167 16.42 8.22 0.53
N VAL A 168 16.38 9.40 1.11
CA VAL A 168 16.01 9.58 2.52
C VAL A 168 14.50 9.65 2.63
N PRO A 169 13.86 8.84 3.48
CA PRO A 169 12.41 8.89 3.67
C PRO A 169 11.90 10.26 4.13
N VAL A 170 10.74 10.65 3.60
CA VAL A 170 10.09 11.94 3.90
C VAL A 170 8.58 11.75 4.04
N PHE A 171 7.99 12.45 5.01
CA PHE A 171 6.57 12.78 5.07
C PHE A 171 6.44 14.28 4.80
N TRP A 172 5.61 14.73 3.86
CA TRP A 172 5.51 16.16 3.52
C TRP A 172 4.13 16.62 3.04
N THR A 173 3.88 17.92 3.19
CA THR A 173 2.58 18.58 2.96
C THR A 173 2.71 19.96 2.28
N ASP A 174 3.94 20.43 2.01
CA ASP A 174 4.37 21.81 1.70
C ASP A 174 3.88 22.42 0.37
N GLN A 175 3.02 21.72 -0.37
CA GLN A 175 2.36 22.24 -1.56
C GLN A 175 0.92 22.64 -1.20
N GLY A 176 0.77 23.74 -0.46
CA GLY A 176 -0.52 24.40 -0.16
C GLY A 176 -1.41 23.74 0.92
N GLY A 177 -1.05 22.56 1.42
CA GLY A 177 -1.80 21.84 2.46
C GLY A 177 -1.48 22.22 3.91
N VAL A 178 -0.87 23.39 4.13
CA VAL A 178 -0.37 23.79 5.46
C VAL A 178 -1.36 24.75 6.13
N GLN A 179 -1.83 24.39 7.32
CA GLN A 179 -2.72 25.25 8.12
C GLN A 179 -1.93 26.34 8.88
N SER A 180 -0.73 25.99 9.36
CA SER A 180 0.39 26.81 9.87
C SER A 180 1.29 25.86 10.67
N GLY A 181 2.58 25.66 10.33
CA GLY A 181 3.42 24.75 11.14
C GLY A 181 4.58 24.10 10.40
N ILE A 182 5.07 22.98 10.97
CA ILE A 182 6.06 22.10 10.35
C ILE A 182 5.32 21.24 9.32
N ASP A 183 5.72 21.35 8.06
CA ASP A 183 5.05 20.76 6.89
C ASP A 183 5.76 19.52 6.35
N SER A 184 6.88 19.14 6.97
CA SER A 184 7.68 18.02 6.55
C SER A 184 8.50 17.43 7.68
N LEU A 185 8.68 16.11 7.61
CA LEU A 185 9.60 15.36 8.44
C LEU A 185 10.46 14.51 7.52
N THR A 186 11.77 14.73 7.58
CA THR A 186 12.75 13.95 6.81
C THR A 186 13.53 13.05 7.77
N ALA A 187 13.67 11.78 7.41
CA ALA A 187 14.50 10.83 8.13
C ALA A 187 15.99 11.21 8.08
N THR A 188 16.83 10.50 8.83
CA THR A 188 18.29 10.70 8.78
C THR A 188 19.03 9.59 8.03
N THR A 189 18.40 8.42 7.91
CA THR A 189 18.99 7.22 7.30
C THR A 189 18.36 7.01 5.91
N PRO A 190 19.16 6.89 4.84
CA PRO A 190 18.64 6.62 3.51
C PRO A 190 18.15 5.17 3.38
N LEU A 191 17.19 4.96 2.47
CA LEU A 191 16.86 3.65 1.93
C LEU A 191 18.10 3.08 1.22
N THR A 192 18.24 1.75 1.27
CA THR A 192 19.25 1.08 0.44
C THR A 192 18.69 0.90 -0.98
N GLU A 193 19.34 1.54 -1.95
CA GLU A 193 19.01 1.40 -3.37
C GLU A 193 19.09 -0.06 -3.82
N ASN A 194 18.16 -0.50 -4.67
CA ASN A 194 18.09 -1.85 -5.22
C ASN A 194 18.00 -2.97 -4.17
N ALA A 195 17.65 -2.65 -2.92
CA ALA A 195 17.38 -3.60 -1.86
C ALA A 195 16.00 -3.37 -1.22
N TRP A 196 15.43 -4.42 -0.63
CA TRP A 196 14.17 -4.33 0.11
C TRP A 196 14.37 -3.55 1.41
N ASN A 197 13.57 -2.50 1.58
CA ASN A 197 13.48 -1.69 2.79
C ASN A 197 12.06 -1.79 3.35
N HIS A 198 11.92 -2.06 4.64
CA HIS A 198 10.63 -1.99 5.32
C HIS A 198 10.41 -0.55 5.77
N LEU A 199 9.40 0.11 5.22
CA LEU A 199 9.16 1.53 5.41
C LEU A 199 7.78 1.74 6.03
N ILE A 200 7.75 2.42 7.18
CA ILE A 200 6.52 2.70 7.91
C ILE A 200 6.45 4.17 8.31
N PHE A 201 5.26 4.75 8.16
CA PHE A 201 4.91 6.07 8.70
C PHE A 201 3.75 5.91 9.67
N THR A 202 3.96 6.24 10.95
CA THR A 202 2.88 6.31 11.93
C THR A 202 2.57 7.75 12.26
N ARG A 203 1.30 8.10 12.45
CA ARG A 203 0.88 9.38 13.02
C ARG A 203 0.07 9.14 14.28
N MET A 204 0.49 9.72 15.40
CA MET A 204 -0.21 9.68 16.69
C MET A 204 -0.33 11.09 17.26
N GLY A 205 -1.55 11.63 17.39
CA GLY A 205 -1.79 12.96 17.95
C GLY A 205 -1.03 14.08 17.25
N GLY A 206 -0.82 13.98 15.93
CA GLY A 206 -0.02 14.92 15.13
C GLY A 206 1.49 14.65 15.11
N THR A 207 1.99 13.75 15.96
CA THR A 207 3.39 13.31 15.90
C THR A 207 3.54 12.22 14.85
N VAL A 208 4.34 12.49 13.83
CA VAL A 208 4.77 11.50 12.84
C VAL A 208 6.04 10.83 13.31
N THR A 209 6.09 9.50 13.21
CA THR A 209 7.33 8.72 13.30
C THR A 209 7.55 7.99 11.99
N ILE A 210 8.75 8.12 11.44
CA ILE A 210 9.20 7.35 10.28
C ILE A 210 10.05 6.21 10.80
N TYR A 211 9.68 4.97 10.45
CA TYR A 211 10.47 3.79 10.73
C TYR A 211 11.07 3.22 9.44
N LEU A 212 12.31 2.79 9.53
CA LEU A 212 13.03 2.12 8.46
C LEU A 212 13.63 0.83 9.02
N ASN A 213 13.30 -0.31 8.42
CA ASN A 213 13.82 -1.63 8.80
C ASN A 213 13.63 -1.94 10.30
N GLY A 214 12.42 -1.68 10.80
CA GLY A 214 12.02 -1.96 12.19
C GLY A 214 12.51 -0.96 13.24
N VAL A 215 13.23 0.11 12.86
CA VAL A 215 13.76 1.12 13.80
C VAL A 215 13.30 2.53 13.45
N SER A 216 13.12 3.38 14.47
CA SER A 216 12.74 4.79 14.27
C SER A 216 13.89 5.57 13.61
N ALA A 217 13.61 6.20 12.47
CA ALA A 217 14.55 6.99 11.68
C ALA A 217 14.34 8.52 11.83
N ALA A 218 13.13 8.95 12.21
CA ALA A 218 12.80 10.32 12.60
C ALA A 218 11.48 10.38 13.37
N VAL A 219 11.35 11.39 14.24
CA VAL A 219 10.13 11.71 15.00
C VAL A 219 9.95 13.22 14.97
N GLY A 220 8.74 13.70 14.70
CA GLY A 220 8.44 15.13 14.70
C GLY A 220 6.97 15.41 14.51
N LEU A 221 6.58 16.67 14.72
CA LEU A 221 5.23 17.14 14.39
C LEU A 221 5.14 17.39 12.89
N VAL A 222 4.05 16.94 12.27
CA VAL A 222 3.66 17.38 10.93
C VAL A 222 2.16 17.58 10.88
N ASP A 223 1.75 18.75 10.40
CA ASP A 223 0.35 19.10 10.20
C ASP A 223 -0.02 19.07 8.72
N PHE A 224 -1.26 18.67 8.43
CA PHE A 224 -1.85 18.79 7.10
C PHE A 224 -3.31 19.17 7.17
N ILE A 225 -3.80 19.82 6.12
CA ILE A 225 -5.22 20.08 5.89
C ILE A 225 -5.83 18.86 5.23
N ARG A 226 -7.02 18.45 5.68
CA ARG A 226 -7.81 17.40 5.03
C ARG A 226 -8.24 17.82 3.62
N PRO A 227 -7.97 17.03 2.57
CA PRO A 227 -8.50 17.26 1.24
C PRO A 227 -10.00 16.96 1.12
N GLY A 228 -10.68 17.75 0.29
CA GLY A 228 -12.08 17.53 -0.07
C GLY A 228 -12.25 16.43 -1.12
N THR A 229 -11.34 16.40 -2.08
CA THR A 229 -11.14 15.34 -3.08
C THR A 229 -9.68 14.94 -3.07
N ALA A 230 -9.36 13.66 -3.23
CA ALA A 230 -7.97 13.25 -3.15
C ALA A 230 -7.56 12.21 -4.19
N VAL A 231 -6.34 12.37 -4.70
CA VAL A 231 -5.61 11.28 -5.34
C VAL A 231 -5.08 10.37 -4.24
N ASN A 232 -5.36 9.07 -4.39
CA ASN A 232 -4.97 8.00 -3.49
C ASN A 232 -4.22 6.94 -4.28
N CYS A 233 -2.91 6.86 -4.10
CA CYS A 233 -2.16 5.82 -4.79
C CYS A 233 -0.85 5.45 -4.10
N VAL A 234 -0.36 4.27 -4.47
CA VAL A 234 1.01 3.82 -4.22
C VAL A 234 1.87 4.07 -5.45
N GLY A 235 3.06 4.62 -5.26
CA GLY A 235 4.14 4.56 -6.27
C GLY A 235 4.21 5.71 -7.27
N SER A 236 3.42 6.78 -7.13
CA SER A 236 3.54 7.98 -7.97
C SER A 236 3.04 9.25 -7.30
N ASP A 237 3.63 10.40 -7.64
CA ASP A 237 3.20 11.75 -7.22
C ASP A 237 3.06 12.63 -8.47
N GLN A 238 1.89 13.19 -8.75
CA GLN A 238 1.67 14.15 -9.86
C GLN A 238 2.19 13.72 -11.24
N GLY A 239 2.10 12.43 -11.57
CA GLY A 239 2.62 11.94 -12.85
C GLY A 239 4.15 11.69 -12.85
N VAL A 240 4.81 11.88 -11.70
CA VAL A 240 6.18 11.45 -11.44
C VAL A 240 6.15 10.04 -10.87
N PRO A 241 6.72 9.04 -11.58
CA PRO A 241 6.79 7.67 -11.10
C PRO A 241 7.87 7.55 -10.02
N SER A 242 7.64 6.66 -9.06
CA SER A 242 8.62 6.41 -7.99
C SER A 242 9.72 5.42 -8.38
N ASN A 243 9.54 4.72 -9.51
CA ASN A 243 10.49 3.76 -10.08
C ASN A 243 11.01 2.78 -9.03
N ALA A 244 10.11 1.95 -8.52
CA ALA A 244 10.40 1.04 -7.43
C ALA A 244 9.58 -0.25 -7.53
N THR A 245 10.03 -1.27 -6.81
CA THR A 245 9.22 -2.46 -6.51
C THR A 245 8.58 -2.27 -5.14
N PHE A 246 7.29 -2.60 -5.03
CA PHE A 246 6.49 -2.49 -3.82
C PHE A 246 5.90 -3.84 -3.47
N ASP A 247 5.83 -4.12 -2.17
CA ASP A 247 5.27 -5.36 -1.65
C ASP A 247 4.59 -5.12 -0.30
N GLU A 248 3.58 -5.94 0.01
CA GLU A 248 2.90 -5.99 1.30
C GLU A 248 2.47 -4.61 1.88
N VAL A 249 1.73 -3.82 1.10
CA VAL A 249 1.27 -2.48 1.51
C VAL A 249 0.04 -2.58 2.41
N ALA A 250 0.14 -2.06 3.63
CA ALA A 250 -0.93 -2.06 4.61
C ALA A 250 -1.23 -0.65 5.16
N LEU A 251 -2.52 -0.34 5.29
CA LEU A 251 -3.00 0.93 5.84
C LEU A 251 -3.82 0.66 7.10
N TYR A 252 -3.48 1.31 8.21
CA TYR A 252 -4.12 1.10 9.51
C TYR A 252 -4.84 2.36 9.96
N PRO A 253 -6.04 2.24 10.57
CA PRO A 253 -6.79 3.37 11.10
C PRO A 253 -6.31 3.79 12.50
N HIS A 254 -5.09 3.38 12.88
CA HIS A 254 -4.45 3.68 14.16
C HIS A 254 -2.93 3.67 14.02
N ALA A 255 -2.22 4.26 14.99
CA ALA A 255 -0.77 4.23 15.06
C ALA A 255 -0.27 2.89 15.62
N LEU A 256 0.55 2.15 14.85
CA LEU A 256 1.27 0.99 15.36
C LEU A 256 2.32 1.43 16.38
N THR A 257 2.54 0.59 17.38
CA THR A 257 3.64 0.81 18.35
C THR A 257 4.98 0.42 17.73
N ALA A 258 6.08 0.99 18.24
CA ALA A 258 7.43 0.60 17.83
C ALA A 258 7.70 -0.92 18.00
N ALA A 259 7.07 -1.56 18.98
CA ALA A 259 7.20 -3.01 19.19
C ALA A 259 6.50 -3.82 18.08
N ARG A 260 5.31 -3.38 17.63
CA ARG A 260 4.61 -4.02 16.50
C ARG A 260 5.35 -3.80 15.18
N VAL A 261 5.86 -2.58 14.94
CA VAL A 261 6.74 -2.28 13.81
C VAL A 261 7.96 -3.22 13.76
N ALA A 262 8.64 -3.40 14.90
CA ALA A 262 9.79 -4.30 14.98
C ALA A 262 9.39 -5.77 14.77
N ALA A 263 8.22 -6.19 15.24
CA ALA A 263 7.69 -7.53 15.04
C ALA A 263 7.40 -7.81 13.55
N HIS A 264 6.78 -6.87 12.84
CA HIS A 264 6.51 -6.99 11.40
C HIS A 264 7.82 -7.10 10.61
N TYR A 265 8.80 -6.23 10.92
CA TYR A 265 10.12 -6.32 10.27
C TYR A 265 10.79 -7.67 10.51
N ALA A 266 10.77 -8.17 11.75
CA ALA A 266 11.37 -9.45 12.10
C ALA A 266 10.68 -10.63 11.39
N ALA A 267 9.35 -10.60 11.27
CA ALA A 267 8.59 -11.60 10.52
C ALA A 267 9.00 -11.61 9.04
N GLY A 268 9.18 -10.43 8.42
CA GLY A 268 9.58 -10.34 7.01
C GLY A 268 11.03 -10.77 6.72
N ARG A 269 11.89 -10.79 7.74
CA ARG A 269 13.29 -11.20 7.64
C ARG A 269 13.58 -12.61 8.18
N ARG A 270 12.57 -13.30 8.71
CA ARG A 270 12.75 -14.63 9.28
C ARG A 270 13.22 -15.59 8.19
N ALA A 271 14.20 -16.44 8.52
CA ALA A 271 14.59 -17.52 7.63
C ALA A 271 13.45 -18.56 7.51
N PRO A 272 13.29 -19.21 6.34
CA PRO A 272 12.30 -20.26 6.15
C PRO A 272 12.49 -21.46 7.08
#